data_AF-A0A9W7BV65-F1
#
_entry.id   AF-A0A9W7BV65-F1
#
_cell.length_a   1.000
_cell.length_b   1.000
_cell.length_c   1.000
_cell.angle_alpha   90.00
_cell.angle_beta   90.00
_cell.angle_gamma   90.00
#
_symmetry.space_group_name_H-M   'P 1'
#
loop_
_entity.id
_entity.type
_entity.pdbx_description
1 polymer ?
#
loop_
_entity_poly.entity_id
_entity_poly.type
_entity_poly.pdbx_seq_one_letter_code
_entity_poly.pdbx_strand_id
1 'polypeptide(L)'
;MYSPLKTPFLFVGGNPEVQFVRDVPIPTPSVFSTVKEAATAIVEDWIRRKCVLLTDFEGENMGWGGDLTCAQFLPTSTVDGETKEFVHSDSSWSSDTINETGLLVHSKCEFGKQLIKRVMESSACTKLIWGADADLASLRHQIDLPNINSKRVIDVQLCFSEKTRRLGMGKMIENVRCVRPREVAMLPNKEREEYYFLPSTRNMQSTELPYTKEFVYYAMCDLHRIELILRTAHQDLLHSLEEVAEMTAEDIHRLDEAGAEVCCEFLRTESPYYENKWGLRRMEKTIQFARSVKHCRVACADQMTEDVDATLTEIEQLVAPDLEKLNVVVPDDLSFADRDTDFLQAEIIRLEEEKRQRFSYGSQVFRGGRADGVLDGLHYALPGSSQVYCTHRHSTA
;
A
#
# COMPACT_ATOMS: atom_id res chain seq x y z
N MET A 1 -12.72 6.83 16.00
CA MET A 1 -13.46 7.19 14.76
C MET A 1 -14.10 5.92 14.23
N TYR A 2 -15.09 6.01 13.33
CA TYR A 2 -15.60 4.83 12.63
C TYR A 2 -15.05 4.80 11.21
N SER A 3 -14.77 3.60 10.69
CA SER A 3 -14.56 3.40 9.27
C SER A 3 -15.86 3.64 8.49
N PRO A 4 -15.82 3.77 7.14
CA PRO A 4 -17.03 3.86 6.32
C PRO A 4 -18.00 2.68 6.51
N LEU A 5 -17.48 1.54 6.94
CA LEU A 5 -18.25 0.33 7.26
C LEU A 5 -18.71 0.27 8.71
N LYS A 6 -18.64 1.38 9.44
CA LYS A 6 -19.05 1.54 10.85
C LYS A 6 -18.26 0.67 11.83
N THR A 7 -17.06 0.23 11.46
CA THR A 7 -16.14 -0.44 12.39
C THR A 7 -15.43 0.61 13.25
N PRO A 8 -15.42 0.47 14.59
CA PRO A 8 -14.70 1.41 15.45
C PRO A 8 -13.18 1.24 15.32
N PHE A 9 -12.46 2.35 15.25
CA PHE A 9 -11.00 2.40 15.31
C PHE A 9 -10.52 3.30 16.44
N LEU A 10 -9.57 2.80 17.23
CA LEU A 10 -8.82 3.57 18.22
C LEU A 10 -7.57 4.16 17.56
N PHE A 11 -7.37 5.46 17.76
CA PHE A 11 -6.31 6.23 17.12
C PHE A 11 -5.16 6.36 18.11
N VAL A 12 -4.00 5.83 17.74
CA VAL A 12 -2.81 5.79 18.58
C VAL A 12 -1.76 6.72 17.98
N GLY A 13 -1.86 8.00 18.31
CA GLY A 13 -0.88 9.02 17.97
C GLY A 13 -0.84 10.04 19.09
N GLY A 14 0.31 10.22 19.73
CA GLY A 14 0.41 11.12 20.88
C GLY A 14 1.78 11.76 20.99
N ASN A 15 2.33 12.19 19.85
CA ASN A 15 3.28 13.28 19.92
C ASN A 15 2.50 14.56 20.30
N PRO A 16 2.73 15.17 21.47
CA PRO A 16 2.03 16.40 21.86
C PRO A 16 2.34 17.57 20.91
N GLU A 17 3.37 17.46 20.08
CA GLU A 17 3.84 18.51 19.17
C GLU A 17 3.30 18.36 17.75
N VAL A 18 2.79 17.18 17.37
CA VAL A 18 2.33 16.91 16.01
C VAL A 18 0.94 16.30 16.05
N GLN A 19 -0.02 17.01 15.47
CA GLN A 19 -1.37 16.50 15.26
C GLN A 19 -1.30 15.31 14.29
N PHE A 20 -1.87 14.16 14.68
CA PHE A 20 -1.86 12.97 13.83
C PHE A 20 -2.88 13.08 12.69
N VAL A 21 -4.10 13.52 13.01
CA VAL A 21 -5.21 13.65 12.06
C VAL A 21 -5.82 15.03 12.18
N ARG A 22 -6.01 15.69 11.04
CA ARG A 22 -6.51 17.05 10.93
C ARG A 22 -7.87 17.16 11.59
N ASP A 23 -8.05 18.23 12.34
CA ASP A 23 -9.24 18.52 13.14
C ASP A 23 -9.55 17.50 14.25
N VAL A 24 -8.68 16.52 14.51
CA VAL A 24 -8.75 15.67 15.70
C VAL A 24 -7.87 16.31 16.77
N PRO A 25 -8.42 16.72 17.92
CA PRO A 25 -7.64 17.36 18.97
C PRO A 25 -6.45 16.50 19.41
N ILE A 26 -5.30 17.13 19.63
CA ILE A 26 -4.16 16.47 20.26
C ILE A 26 -4.60 16.04 21.68
N PRO A 27 -4.47 14.75 22.04
CA PRO A 27 -4.91 14.28 23.35
C PRO A 27 -4.07 14.93 24.45
N THR A 28 -4.71 15.33 25.56
CA THR A 28 -3.97 15.72 26.75
C THR A 28 -3.16 14.53 27.29
N PRO A 29 -2.10 14.74 28.09
CA PRO A 29 -1.31 13.63 28.64
C PRO A 29 -2.16 12.58 29.37
N SER A 30 -3.20 13.00 30.11
CA SER A 30 -4.13 12.09 30.77
C SER A 30 -4.96 11.27 29.78
N VAL A 31 -5.50 11.91 28.73
CA VAL A 31 -6.26 11.22 27.68
C VAL A 31 -5.36 10.25 26.92
N PHE A 32 -4.13 10.66 26.62
CA PHE A 32 -3.19 9.79 25.93
C PHE A 32 -2.77 8.59 26.79
N SER A 33 -2.64 8.74 28.12
CA SER A 33 -2.44 7.60 29.02
C SER A 33 -3.56 6.57 28.90
N THR A 34 -4.83 7.03 28.91
CA THR A 34 -5.98 6.14 28.71
C THR A 34 -5.98 5.48 27.34
N VAL A 35 -5.59 6.20 26.28
CA VAL A 35 -5.43 5.62 24.93
C VAL A 35 -4.34 4.54 24.92
N LYS A 36 -3.21 4.75 25.60
CA LYS A 36 -2.14 3.75 25.72
C LYS A 36 -2.65 2.49 26.42
N GLU A 37 -3.30 2.65 27.58
CA GLU A 37 -3.86 1.54 28.35
C GLU A 37 -4.88 0.74 27.52
N ALA A 38 -5.79 1.43 26.84
CA ALA A 38 -6.78 0.78 25.97
C ALA A 38 -6.12 0.05 24.79
N ALA A 39 -5.17 0.68 24.10
CA ALA A 39 -4.46 0.07 22.97
C ALA A 39 -3.64 -1.15 23.40
N THR A 40 -2.96 -1.07 24.55
CA THR A 40 -2.23 -2.21 25.13
C THR A 40 -3.18 -3.35 25.48
N ALA A 41 -4.30 -3.07 26.14
CA ALA A 41 -5.30 -4.08 26.48
C ALA A 41 -5.90 -4.77 25.24
N ILE A 42 -6.18 -4.00 24.18
CA ILE A 42 -6.67 -4.52 22.89
C ILE A 42 -5.64 -5.48 22.29
N VAL A 43 -4.37 -5.06 22.18
CA VAL A 43 -3.31 -5.92 21.61
C VAL A 43 -3.05 -7.15 22.47
N GLU A 44 -3.09 -7.02 23.79
CA GLU A 44 -2.95 -8.16 24.71
C GLU A 44 -4.07 -9.17 24.56
N ASP A 45 -5.31 -8.70 24.39
CA ASP A 45 -6.44 -9.56 24.12
C ASP A 45 -6.30 -10.29 22.78
N TRP A 46 -5.88 -9.59 21.72
CA TRP A 46 -5.62 -10.20 20.41
C TRP A 46 -4.55 -11.29 20.48
N ILE A 47 -3.45 -11.03 21.18
CA ILE A 47 -2.36 -11.99 21.38
C ILE A 47 -2.86 -13.20 22.18
N ARG A 48 -3.58 -12.97 23.27
CA ARG A 48 -4.13 -14.03 24.13
C ARG A 48 -5.11 -14.93 23.37
N ARG A 49 -5.95 -14.35 22.50
CA ARG A 49 -6.90 -15.08 21.65
C ARG A 49 -6.29 -15.65 20.38
N LYS A 50 -4.99 -15.42 20.12
CA LYS A 50 -4.31 -15.79 18.87
C LYS A 50 -5.04 -15.28 17.62
N CYS A 51 -5.52 -14.04 17.65
CA CYS A 51 -6.33 -13.48 16.57
C CYS A 51 -5.60 -13.51 15.22
N VAL A 52 -6.40 -13.66 14.15
CA VAL A 52 -5.97 -13.32 12.79
C VAL A 52 -6.29 -11.86 12.55
N LEU A 53 -5.29 -11.10 12.11
CA LEU A 53 -5.36 -9.65 11.93
C LEU A 53 -5.19 -9.32 10.46
N LEU A 54 -6.14 -8.58 9.89
CA LEU A 54 -5.90 -7.80 8.69
C LEU A 54 -4.92 -6.69 9.06
N THR A 55 -3.87 -6.55 8.28
CA THR A 55 -2.80 -5.59 8.52
C THR A 55 -2.47 -4.86 7.24
N ASP A 56 -2.27 -3.57 7.35
CA ASP A 56 -1.85 -2.72 6.23
C ASP A 56 -0.97 -1.58 6.76
N PHE A 57 -0.21 -0.98 5.86
CA PHE A 57 0.68 0.13 6.16
C PHE A 57 0.55 1.21 5.10
N GLU A 58 0.70 2.46 5.54
CA GLU A 58 0.75 3.60 4.64
C GLU A 58 2.05 4.37 4.86
N GLY A 59 2.56 4.94 3.77
CA GLY A 59 3.87 5.58 3.78
C GLY A 59 4.28 6.20 2.46
N GLU A 60 5.50 6.71 2.45
CA GLU A 60 6.13 7.39 1.32
C GLU A 60 7.16 6.51 0.63
N ASN A 61 7.16 6.51 -0.71
CA ASN A 61 8.12 5.78 -1.53
C ASN A 61 8.31 4.30 -1.10
N MET A 62 7.19 3.66 -0.76
CA MET A 62 7.11 2.27 -0.24
C MET A 62 7.96 1.30 -1.06
N GLY A 63 8.72 0.44 -0.38
CA GLY A 63 9.71 -0.45 -0.97
C GLY A 63 10.98 -0.50 -0.11
N TRP A 64 12.13 -0.77 -0.73
CA TRP A 64 13.42 -0.65 -0.05
C TRP A 64 13.71 0.82 0.29
N GLY A 65 13.68 1.17 1.57
CA GLY A 65 13.82 2.55 2.04
C GLY A 65 12.55 3.39 1.99
N GLY A 66 11.39 2.72 1.95
CA GLY A 66 10.11 3.35 2.20
C GLY A 66 10.02 3.89 3.62
N ASP A 67 9.23 4.94 3.77
CA ASP A 67 8.93 5.53 5.07
C ASP A 67 7.48 5.20 5.46
N LEU A 68 7.30 4.19 6.31
CA LEU A 68 6.01 3.89 6.93
C LEU A 68 5.68 5.01 7.91
N THR A 69 4.53 5.64 7.70
CA THR A 69 4.06 6.76 8.51
C THR A 69 2.82 6.38 9.36
N CYS A 70 2.11 5.32 8.94
CA CYS A 70 0.95 4.78 9.64
C CYS A 70 0.81 3.26 9.46
N ALA A 71 0.25 2.60 10.48
CA ALA A 71 -0.12 1.18 10.43
C ALA A 71 -1.59 1.00 10.82
N GLN A 72 -2.27 0.01 10.21
CA GLN A 72 -3.64 -0.35 10.54
C GLN A 72 -3.74 -1.82 10.91
N PHE A 73 -4.52 -2.13 11.95
CA PHE A 73 -4.78 -3.51 12.37
C PHE A 73 -6.28 -3.70 12.64
N LEU A 74 -6.84 -4.80 12.13
CA LEU A 74 -8.23 -5.16 12.37
C LEU A 74 -8.38 -6.68 12.48
N PRO A 75 -8.95 -7.22 13.56
CA PRO A 75 -9.26 -8.64 13.67
C PRO A 75 -10.23 -9.10 12.59
N THR A 76 -10.02 -10.31 12.09
CA THR A 76 -10.92 -10.97 11.15
C THR A 76 -11.26 -12.37 11.62
N SER A 77 -12.46 -12.82 11.26
CA SER A 77 -12.92 -14.21 11.42
C SER A 77 -12.99 -14.94 10.08
N THR A 78 -12.49 -14.34 8.99
CA THR A 78 -12.55 -14.94 7.64
C THR A 78 -11.55 -16.08 7.48
N VAL A 79 -10.52 -16.12 8.31
CA VAL A 79 -9.48 -17.16 8.31
C VAL A 79 -9.32 -17.70 9.72
N ASP A 80 -9.26 -19.02 9.84
CA ASP A 80 -8.95 -19.69 11.10
C ASP A 80 -7.45 -19.57 11.41
N GLY A 81 -7.10 -19.11 12.60
CA GLY A 81 -5.71 -18.86 12.98
C GLY A 81 -4.88 -20.12 13.26
N GLU A 82 -5.53 -21.26 13.51
CA GLU A 82 -4.86 -22.53 13.80
C GLU A 82 -4.72 -23.39 12.54
N THR A 83 -5.78 -23.53 11.75
CA THR A 83 -5.75 -24.33 10.51
C THR A 83 -5.26 -23.54 9.30
N LYS A 84 -5.28 -22.19 9.37
CA LYS A 84 -5.04 -21.30 8.23
C LYS A 84 -6.03 -21.53 7.09
N GLU A 85 -7.22 -22.04 7.37
CA GLU A 85 -8.26 -22.24 6.36
C GLU A 85 -9.25 -21.08 6.34
N PHE A 86 -9.89 -20.87 5.19
CA PHE A 86 -11.00 -19.92 5.09
C PHE A 86 -12.21 -20.46 5.85
N VAL A 87 -12.78 -19.64 6.72
CA VAL A 87 -14.01 -19.99 7.44
C VAL A 87 -15.19 -19.73 6.51
N HIS A 88 -15.87 -20.81 6.08
CA HIS A 88 -17.07 -20.72 5.27
C HIS A 88 -18.21 -20.08 6.07
N SER A 89 -18.45 -18.79 5.88
CA SER A 89 -19.67 -18.13 6.39
C SER A 89 -20.66 -17.95 5.24
N ASP A 90 -21.71 -18.80 5.21
CA ASP A 90 -22.88 -18.64 4.33
C ASP A 90 -23.70 -17.37 4.64
N SER A 91 -23.37 -16.67 5.72
CA SER A 91 -24.09 -15.48 6.15
C SER A 91 -23.79 -14.28 5.25
N SER A 92 -24.87 -13.71 4.70
CA SER A 92 -24.93 -12.33 4.19
C SER A 92 -24.13 -11.39 5.08
N TRP A 93 -23.43 -10.42 4.49
CA TRP A 93 -22.66 -9.38 5.17
C TRP A 93 -23.55 -8.61 6.18
N SER A 94 -23.77 -9.16 7.37
CA SER A 94 -24.45 -8.44 8.43
C SER A 94 -23.44 -7.43 8.94
N SER A 95 -23.87 -6.18 9.14
CA SER A 95 -23.06 -5.14 9.78
C SER A 95 -22.49 -5.56 11.14
N ASP A 96 -22.96 -6.67 11.69
CA ASP A 96 -22.53 -7.26 12.96
C ASP A 96 -21.28 -8.16 12.82
N THR A 97 -20.77 -8.40 11.61
CA THR A 97 -19.62 -9.32 11.40
C THR A 97 -18.25 -8.74 11.75
N ILE A 98 -18.12 -7.42 11.96
CA ILE A 98 -16.89 -6.79 12.48
C ILE A 98 -17.25 -5.91 13.67
N ASN A 99 -17.53 -6.55 14.81
CA ASN A 99 -17.79 -5.88 16.09
C ASN A 99 -16.50 -5.59 16.89
N GLU A 100 -15.33 -5.92 16.35
CA GLU A 100 -14.05 -5.65 17.01
C GLU A 100 -13.54 -4.24 16.72
N THR A 101 -12.82 -3.67 17.68
CA THR A 101 -12.19 -2.35 17.54
C THR A 101 -10.85 -2.51 16.84
N GLY A 102 -10.68 -1.87 15.68
CA GLY A 102 -9.39 -1.79 14.99
C GLY A 102 -8.45 -0.74 15.61
N LEU A 103 -7.19 -0.77 15.19
CA LEU A 103 -6.19 0.22 15.57
C LEU A 103 -5.68 0.97 14.33
N LEU A 104 -5.56 2.28 14.46
CA LEU A 104 -4.85 3.16 13.53
C LEU A 104 -3.67 3.77 14.29
N VAL A 105 -2.45 3.38 13.95
CA VAL A 105 -1.26 3.64 14.74
C VAL A 105 -0.31 4.55 13.98
N HIS A 106 0.05 5.67 14.59
CA HIS A 106 1.08 6.56 14.08
C HIS A 106 2.46 5.93 14.29
N SER A 107 3.15 5.57 13.21
CA SER A 107 4.44 4.86 13.28
C SER A 107 5.60 5.74 13.77
N LYS A 108 5.54 7.08 13.62
CA LYS A 108 6.60 7.98 14.12
C LYS A 108 6.50 8.27 15.62
N CYS A 109 5.39 7.93 16.27
CA CYS A 109 5.25 8.08 17.72
C CYS A 109 5.93 6.91 18.44
N GLU A 110 6.75 7.16 19.46
CA GLU A 110 7.47 6.11 20.20
C GLU A 110 6.57 4.99 20.73
N PHE A 111 5.41 5.34 21.30
CA PHE A 111 4.44 4.32 21.73
C PHE A 111 3.84 3.57 20.53
N GLY A 112 3.59 4.25 19.42
CA GLY A 112 3.12 3.63 18.19
C GLY A 112 4.13 2.62 17.62
N LYS A 113 5.43 2.98 17.58
CA LYS A 113 6.52 2.08 17.20
C LYS A 113 6.53 0.81 18.03
N GLN A 114 6.43 0.96 19.36
CA GLN A 114 6.40 -0.18 20.29
C GLN A 114 5.17 -1.06 20.08
N LEU A 115 4.00 -0.45 19.81
CA LEU A 115 2.76 -1.18 19.57
C LEU A 115 2.81 -1.97 18.26
N ILE A 116 3.29 -1.35 17.17
CA ILE A 116 3.51 -2.02 15.88
C ILE A 116 4.48 -3.19 16.06
N LYS A 117 5.62 -2.96 16.70
CA LYS A 117 6.60 -4.02 16.99
C LYS A 117 5.97 -5.17 17.76
N ARG A 118 5.19 -4.88 18.81
CA ARG A 118 4.52 -5.91 19.61
C ARG A 118 3.56 -6.77 18.79
N VAL A 119 2.77 -6.16 17.90
CA VAL A 119 1.82 -6.90 17.03
C VAL A 119 2.56 -7.70 15.97
N MET A 120 3.50 -7.07 15.27
CA MET A 120 4.22 -7.68 14.14
C MET A 120 5.14 -8.82 14.59
N GLU A 121 5.84 -8.68 15.72
CA GLU A 121 6.74 -9.71 16.26
C GLU A 121 6.02 -10.80 17.07
N SER A 122 4.71 -10.66 17.30
CA SER A 122 3.92 -11.68 17.99
C SER A 122 3.78 -12.93 17.14
N SER A 123 4.26 -14.06 17.64
CA SER A 123 3.99 -15.38 17.07
C SER A 123 2.62 -15.94 17.46
N ALA A 124 1.85 -15.26 18.31
CA ALA A 124 0.49 -15.70 18.64
C ALA A 124 -0.52 -15.23 17.60
N CYS A 125 -0.30 -14.07 16.98
CA CYS A 125 -1.20 -13.50 15.97
C CYS A 125 -0.70 -13.78 14.55
N THR A 126 -1.62 -14.17 13.69
CA THR A 126 -1.39 -14.26 12.23
C THR A 126 -1.75 -12.92 11.60
N LYS A 127 -0.88 -12.36 10.75
CA LYS A 127 -1.13 -11.08 10.07
C LYS A 127 -1.31 -11.31 8.57
N LEU A 128 -2.47 -10.91 8.04
CA LEU A 128 -2.80 -10.98 6.63
C LEU A 128 -2.53 -9.61 6.01
N ILE A 129 -1.57 -9.54 5.09
CA ILE A 129 -1.18 -8.31 4.38
C ILE A 129 -1.35 -8.53 2.88
N TRP A 130 -1.81 -7.53 2.15
CA TRP A 130 -1.90 -7.60 0.70
C TRP A 130 -0.65 -7.02 0.05
N GLY A 131 0.22 -7.87 -0.50
CA GLY A 131 1.45 -7.42 -1.14
C GLY A 131 2.50 -6.99 -0.12
N ALA A 132 2.96 -7.94 0.70
CA ALA A 132 3.69 -7.65 1.93
C ALA A 132 5.16 -7.23 1.75
N ASP A 133 5.76 -7.47 0.57
CA ASP A 133 7.21 -7.31 0.36
C ASP A 133 7.76 -5.95 0.80
N ALA A 134 7.11 -4.87 0.33
CA ALA A 134 7.53 -3.50 0.59
C ALA A 134 7.35 -3.11 2.06
N ASP A 135 6.24 -3.55 2.67
CA ASP A 135 5.94 -3.30 4.08
C ASP A 135 6.94 -4.01 4.99
N LEU A 136 7.24 -5.28 4.69
CA LEU A 136 8.18 -6.09 5.44
C LEU A 136 9.60 -5.54 5.35
N ALA A 137 10.03 -5.13 4.15
CA ALA A 137 11.33 -4.47 3.98
C ALA A 137 11.42 -3.17 4.80
N SER A 138 10.36 -2.35 4.79
CA SER A 138 10.31 -1.10 5.55
C SER A 138 10.28 -1.34 7.06
N LEU A 139 9.45 -2.26 7.56
CA LEU A 139 9.41 -2.63 8.98
C LEU A 139 10.77 -3.13 9.51
N ARG A 140 11.51 -3.86 8.66
CA ARG A 140 12.80 -4.42 9.03
C ARG A 140 13.91 -3.37 9.03
N HIS A 141 13.96 -2.54 7.99
CA HIS A 141 15.15 -1.76 7.64
C HIS A 141 14.97 -0.24 7.71
N GLN A 142 13.76 0.29 7.88
CA GLN A 142 13.54 1.73 7.98
C GLN A 142 14.29 2.33 9.17
N ILE A 143 15.11 3.36 8.89
CA ILE A 143 16.07 3.96 9.84
C ILE A 143 15.43 4.42 11.16
N ASP A 144 14.23 5.00 11.11
CA ASP A 144 13.60 5.62 12.28
C ASP A 144 12.50 4.76 12.93
N LEU A 145 12.32 3.53 12.43
CA LEU A 145 11.57 2.48 13.13
C LEU A 145 12.53 1.57 13.89
N PRO A 146 12.13 1.02 15.04
CA PRO A 146 12.89 -0.09 15.60
C PRO A 146 12.89 -1.22 14.57
N ASN A 147 14.01 -1.94 14.47
CA ASN A 147 14.05 -3.16 13.68
C ASN A 147 12.93 -4.12 14.16
N ILE A 148 11.92 -4.36 13.31
CA ILE A 148 10.76 -5.21 13.58
C ILE A 148 10.89 -6.54 12.83
N ASN A 149 11.00 -7.63 13.59
CA ASN A 149 11.08 -9.00 13.10
C ASN A 149 9.68 -9.59 12.94
N SER A 150 9.03 -9.28 11.82
CA SER A 150 7.68 -9.77 11.52
C SER A 150 7.59 -11.30 11.62
N LYS A 151 6.59 -11.81 12.34
CA LYS A 151 6.34 -13.26 12.49
C LYS A 151 4.94 -13.61 12.04
N ARG A 152 4.70 -14.82 11.52
CA ARG A 152 3.36 -15.29 11.10
C ARG A 152 2.62 -14.28 10.22
N VAL A 153 3.32 -13.72 9.25
CA VAL A 153 2.72 -12.88 8.20
C VAL A 153 2.37 -13.78 7.03
N ILE A 154 1.23 -13.51 6.40
CA ILE A 154 0.78 -14.16 5.17
C ILE A 154 0.51 -13.05 4.16
N ASP A 155 1.26 -13.07 3.06
CA ASP A 155 0.99 -12.21 1.91
C ASP A 155 -0.20 -12.75 1.11
N VAL A 156 -1.41 -12.38 1.51
CA VAL A 156 -2.64 -12.92 0.93
C VAL A 156 -2.86 -12.54 -0.53
N GLN A 157 -2.03 -11.66 -1.11
CA GLN A 157 -2.04 -11.42 -2.56
C GLN A 157 -1.58 -12.66 -3.34
N LEU A 158 -0.63 -13.43 -2.78
CA LEU A 158 -0.08 -14.62 -3.42
C LEU A 158 -1.09 -15.76 -3.50
N CYS A 159 -2.12 -15.77 -2.66
CA CYS A 159 -3.25 -16.68 -2.82
C CYS A 159 -3.93 -16.56 -4.20
N PHE A 160 -3.77 -15.44 -4.90
CA PHE A 160 -4.46 -15.13 -6.15
C PHE A 160 -3.53 -14.80 -7.32
N SER A 161 -2.22 -14.82 -7.11
CA SER A 161 -1.25 -14.47 -8.13
C SER A 161 0.14 -15.02 -7.85
N GLU A 162 0.91 -15.21 -8.92
CA GLU A 162 2.30 -15.64 -8.86
C GLU A 162 3.20 -14.52 -8.31
N LYS A 163 4.29 -14.87 -7.61
CA LYS A 163 5.31 -13.91 -7.13
C LYS A 163 5.84 -13.00 -8.25
N THR A 164 6.02 -13.56 -9.45
CA THR A 164 6.53 -12.84 -10.63
C THR A 164 5.48 -11.96 -11.33
N ARG A 165 4.19 -12.16 -11.02
CA ARG A 165 3.09 -11.43 -11.66
C ARG A 165 1.97 -11.16 -10.65
N ARG A 166 2.29 -10.30 -9.69
CA ARG A 166 1.40 -9.89 -8.61
C ARG A 166 0.15 -9.15 -9.12
N LEU A 167 -1.01 -9.52 -8.58
CA LEU A 167 -2.30 -8.90 -8.91
C LEU A 167 -2.60 -7.74 -7.95
N GLY A 168 -2.58 -6.50 -8.43
CA GLY A 168 -2.88 -5.33 -7.58
C GLY A 168 -4.28 -5.38 -6.94
N MET A 169 -4.41 -4.86 -5.71
CA MET A 169 -5.67 -4.89 -4.94
C MET A 169 -6.83 -4.26 -5.69
N GLY A 170 -6.61 -3.13 -6.38
CA GLY A 170 -7.65 -2.46 -7.16
C GLY A 170 -8.27 -3.38 -8.23
N LYS A 171 -7.44 -4.12 -8.96
CA LYS A 171 -7.90 -5.09 -9.97
C LYS A 171 -8.62 -6.28 -9.34
N MET A 172 -8.19 -6.72 -8.15
CA MET A 172 -8.93 -7.74 -7.43
C MET A 172 -10.31 -7.24 -6.97
N ILE A 173 -10.41 -5.99 -6.52
CA ILE A 173 -11.68 -5.37 -6.14
C ILE A 173 -12.64 -5.24 -7.33
N GLU A 174 -12.14 -5.04 -8.56
CA GLU A 174 -12.97 -5.09 -9.76
C GLU A 174 -13.62 -6.46 -9.96
N ASN A 175 -12.88 -7.56 -9.73
CA ASN A 175 -13.43 -8.91 -9.79
C ASN A 175 -14.50 -9.12 -8.71
N VAL A 176 -14.22 -8.67 -7.48
CA VAL A 176 -15.15 -8.75 -6.35
C VAL A 176 -16.42 -7.94 -6.62
N ARG A 177 -16.33 -6.80 -7.32
CA ARG A 177 -17.48 -5.93 -7.65
C ARG A 177 -18.57 -6.66 -8.42
N CYS A 178 -18.21 -7.63 -9.26
CA CYS A 178 -19.17 -8.45 -10.02
C CYS A 178 -20.05 -9.32 -9.10
N VAL A 179 -19.52 -9.72 -7.94
CA VAL A 179 -20.20 -10.60 -6.97
C VAL A 179 -20.86 -9.78 -5.85
N ARG A 180 -20.18 -8.73 -5.38
CA ARG A 180 -20.57 -7.90 -4.23
C ARG A 180 -20.58 -6.39 -4.57
N PRO A 181 -21.43 -5.95 -5.52
CA PRO A 181 -21.41 -4.56 -5.99
C PRO A 181 -21.82 -3.54 -4.93
N ARG A 182 -22.71 -3.93 -3.98
CA ARG A 182 -23.20 -3.02 -2.93
C ARG A 182 -22.12 -2.72 -1.91
N GLU A 183 -21.39 -3.74 -1.48
CA GLU A 183 -20.30 -3.65 -0.53
C GLU A 183 -19.14 -2.85 -1.11
N VAL A 184 -18.76 -3.13 -2.36
CA VAL A 184 -17.72 -2.35 -3.06
C VAL A 184 -18.13 -0.89 -3.23
N ALA A 185 -19.41 -0.59 -3.48
CA ALA A 185 -19.90 0.79 -3.63
C ALA A 185 -19.84 1.62 -2.33
N MET A 186 -19.74 0.98 -1.15
CA MET A 186 -19.55 1.68 0.12
C MET A 186 -18.08 2.05 0.40
N LEU A 187 -17.14 1.48 -0.36
CA LEU A 187 -15.71 1.77 -0.22
C LEU A 187 -15.33 2.93 -1.15
N PRO A 188 -14.41 3.82 -0.74
CA PRO A 188 -13.89 4.84 -1.65
C PRO A 188 -13.19 4.18 -2.84
N ASN A 189 -13.08 4.88 -3.97
CA ASN A 189 -12.32 4.36 -5.10
C ASN A 189 -10.85 4.16 -4.68
N LYS A 190 -10.24 3.04 -5.09
CA LYS A 190 -8.84 2.73 -4.79
C LYS A 190 -7.88 3.55 -5.67
N GLU A 191 -8.34 3.98 -6.84
CA GLU A 191 -7.60 4.90 -7.71
C GLU A 191 -7.34 6.22 -6.97
N ARG A 192 -6.07 6.46 -6.63
CA ARG A 192 -5.63 7.76 -6.11
C ARG A 192 -5.67 8.79 -7.24
N GLU A 193 -5.80 10.06 -6.88
CA GLU A 193 -5.74 11.15 -7.84
C GLU A 193 -4.42 11.10 -8.62
N GLU A 194 -4.47 11.44 -9.92
CA GLU A 194 -3.32 11.39 -10.84
C GLU A 194 -2.10 12.16 -10.31
N TYR A 195 -2.33 13.18 -9.48
CA TYR A 195 -1.31 14.06 -8.90
C TYR A 195 -0.90 13.69 -7.47
N TYR A 196 -1.43 12.61 -6.91
CA TYR A 196 -1.14 12.22 -5.52
C TYR A 196 0.35 12.05 -5.27
N PHE A 197 1.08 11.42 -6.20
CA PHE A 197 2.52 11.15 -6.11
C PHE A 197 3.39 12.28 -6.69
N LEU A 198 2.78 13.41 -7.06
CA LEU A 198 3.52 14.54 -7.59
C LEU A 198 4.60 15.07 -6.62
N PRO A 199 4.34 15.17 -5.30
CA PRO A 199 5.38 15.55 -4.33
C PRO A 199 6.60 14.61 -4.37
N SER A 200 6.38 13.30 -4.52
CA SER A 200 7.47 12.32 -4.59
C SER A 200 8.44 12.57 -5.74
N THR A 201 8.00 13.21 -6.84
CA THR A 201 8.90 13.58 -7.97
C THR A 201 9.96 14.62 -7.58
N ARG A 202 9.81 15.26 -6.41
CA ARG A 202 10.72 16.26 -5.85
C ARG A 202 11.35 15.85 -4.53
N ASN A 203 11.32 14.55 -4.18
CA ASN A 203 11.72 14.07 -2.86
C ASN A 203 10.94 14.77 -1.72
N MET A 204 9.68 15.15 -1.95
CA MET A 204 8.78 15.68 -0.93
C MET A 204 7.82 14.58 -0.48
N GLN A 205 7.24 14.73 0.71
CA GLN A 205 6.22 13.80 1.21
C GLN A 205 4.89 14.02 0.47
N SER A 206 4.28 12.93 0.00
CA SER A 206 2.92 12.94 -0.57
C SER A 206 1.86 13.07 0.52
N THR A 207 2.14 12.55 1.72
CA THR A 207 1.27 12.51 2.89
C THR A 207 1.95 13.21 4.06
N GLU A 208 1.54 14.45 4.30
CA GLU A 208 2.03 15.22 5.42
C GLU A 208 1.11 15.10 6.63
N LEU A 209 1.72 15.11 7.81
CA LEU A 209 1.00 15.26 9.05
C LEU A 209 0.61 16.73 9.26
N PRO A 210 -0.60 17.02 9.79
CA PRO A 210 -1.65 16.07 10.14
C PRO A 210 -2.36 15.50 8.90
N TYR A 211 -2.63 14.19 8.93
CA TYR A 211 -3.38 13.55 7.85
C TYR A 211 -4.79 14.10 7.71
N THR A 212 -5.29 14.14 6.47
CA THR A 212 -6.69 14.41 6.23
C THR A 212 -7.57 13.25 6.69
N LYS A 213 -8.85 13.52 6.96
CA LYS A 213 -9.81 12.47 7.33
C LYS A 213 -10.02 11.51 6.16
N GLU A 214 -9.95 12.02 4.94
CA GLU A 214 -10.05 11.28 3.70
C GLU A 214 -8.93 10.25 3.57
N PHE A 215 -7.68 10.65 3.85
CA PHE A 215 -6.54 9.74 3.87
C PHE A 215 -6.71 8.64 4.91
N VAL A 216 -7.08 9.02 6.14
CA VAL A 216 -7.32 8.04 7.21
C VAL A 216 -8.44 7.06 6.86
N TYR A 217 -9.53 7.56 6.27
CA TYR A 217 -10.62 6.70 5.78
C TYR A 217 -10.16 5.77 4.68
N TYR A 218 -9.36 6.25 3.72
CA TYR A 218 -8.78 5.44 2.67
C TYR A 218 -7.96 4.29 3.25
N ALA A 219 -7.06 4.60 4.19
CA ALA A 219 -6.16 3.64 4.82
C ALA A 219 -6.93 2.56 5.60
N MET A 220 -7.93 2.94 6.42
CA MET A 220 -8.79 1.96 7.10
C MET A 220 -9.61 1.10 6.12
N CYS A 221 -9.94 1.64 4.94
CA CYS A 221 -10.68 0.89 3.93
C CYS A 221 -9.86 -0.19 3.25
N ASP A 222 -8.53 -0.12 3.24
CA ASP A 222 -7.72 -1.19 2.66
C ASP A 222 -7.85 -2.50 3.45
N LEU A 223 -7.94 -2.44 4.79
CA LEU A 223 -8.29 -3.61 5.61
C LEU A 223 -9.65 -4.18 5.19
N HIS A 224 -10.65 -3.33 4.99
CA HIS A 224 -11.97 -3.79 4.54
C HIS A 224 -11.98 -4.35 3.13
N ARG A 225 -11.10 -3.85 2.24
CA ARG A 225 -10.91 -4.43 0.89
C ARG A 225 -10.32 -5.83 0.99
N ILE A 226 -9.29 -6.02 1.81
CA ILE A 226 -8.71 -7.35 2.05
C ILE A 226 -9.78 -8.30 2.58
N GLU A 227 -10.54 -7.90 3.61
CA GLU A 227 -11.64 -8.69 4.15
C GLU A 227 -12.65 -9.10 3.06
N LEU A 228 -13.07 -8.16 2.23
CA LEU A 228 -14.05 -8.39 1.18
C LEU A 228 -13.52 -9.36 0.12
N ILE A 229 -12.25 -9.23 -0.27
CA ILE A 229 -11.57 -10.13 -1.19
C ILE A 229 -11.54 -11.55 -0.61
N LEU A 230 -11.02 -11.71 0.62
CA LEU A 230 -10.89 -13.02 1.26
C LEU A 230 -12.25 -13.73 1.39
N ARG A 231 -13.31 -13.00 1.76
CA ARG A 231 -14.66 -13.58 1.84
C ARG A 231 -15.29 -13.96 0.50
N THR A 232 -14.81 -13.39 -0.61
CA THR A 232 -15.47 -13.50 -1.92
C THR A 232 -14.71 -14.43 -2.86
N ALA A 233 -13.39 -14.31 -2.92
CA ALA A 233 -12.55 -14.92 -3.94
C ALA A 233 -11.87 -16.23 -3.48
N HIS A 234 -12.14 -16.72 -2.26
CA HIS A 234 -11.48 -17.92 -1.71
C HIS A 234 -11.75 -19.23 -2.46
N GLN A 235 -12.63 -19.24 -3.47
CA GLN A 235 -12.89 -20.41 -4.30
C GLN A 235 -11.92 -20.53 -5.48
N ASP A 236 -11.29 -19.42 -5.89
CA ASP A 236 -10.41 -19.34 -7.06
C ASP A 236 -8.95 -19.11 -6.65
N LEU A 237 -8.49 -19.84 -5.63
CA LEU A 237 -7.13 -19.72 -5.11
C LEU A 237 -6.13 -20.39 -6.05
N LEU A 238 -5.02 -19.70 -6.30
CA LEU A 238 -3.84 -20.25 -6.96
C LEU A 238 -2.99 -21.06 -5.97
N HIS A 239 -2.87 -20.56 -4.75
CA HIS A 239 -2.13 -21.17 -3.65
C HIS A 239 -2.97 -21.15 -2.37
N SER A 240 -2.86 -22.20 -1.57
CA SER A 240 -3.44 -22.25 -0.24
C SER A 240 -2.78 -21.21 0.69
N LEU A 241 -3.49 -20.83 1.76
CA LEU A 241 -2.93 -19.94 2.78
C LEU A 241 -1.72 -20.54 3.51
N GLU A 242 -1.66 -21.87 3.63
CA GLU A 242 -0.51 -22.56 4.23
C GLU A 242 0.74 -22.43 3.37
N GLU A 243 0.65 -22.75 2.08
CA GLU A 243 1.75 -22.57 1.11
C GLU A 243 2.21 -21.11 1.08
N VAL A 244 1.28 -20.16 1.03
CA VAL A 244 1.61 -18.73 1.03
C VAL A 244 2.28 -18.29 2.34
N ALA A 245 1.88 -18.85 3.48
CA ALA A 245 2.53 -18.56 4.76
C ALA A 245 4.00 -19.04 4.77
N GLU A 246 4.29 -20.19 4.16
CA GLU A 246 5.66 -20.69 4.00
C GLU A 246 6.47 -19.79 3.07
N MET A 247 5.92 -19.46 1.89
CA MET A 247 6.55 -18.53 0.94
C MET A 247 6.85 -17.16 1.55
N THR A 248 5.95 -16.64 2.39
CA THR A 248 6.12 -15.35 3.08
C THR A 248 7.17 -15.47 4.18
N ALA A 249 7.23 -16.60 4.90
CA ALA A 249 8.24 -16.84 5.93
C ALA A 249 9.66 -16.94 5.33
N GLU A 250 9.79 -17.55 4.15
CA GLU A 250 11.03 -17.57 3.39
C GLU A 250 11.48 -16.15 3.00
N ASP A 251 10.57 -15.31 2.50
CA ASP A 251 10.90 -13.93 2.13
C ASP A 251 11.34 -13.11 3.36
N ILE A 252 10.67 -13.28 4.51
CA ILE A 252 11.09 -12.65 5.78
C ILE A 252 12.49 -13.12 6.18
N HIS A 253 12.76 -14.41 6.10
CA HIS A 253 14.06 -14.97 6.44
C HIS A 253 15.17 -14.39 5.55
N ARG A 254 14.92 -14.27 4.23
CA ARG A 254 15.85 -13.63 3.29
C ARG A 254 16.09 -12.15 3.63
N LEU A 255 15.06 -11.42 4.04
CA LEU A 255 15.19 -10.02 4.49
C LEU A 255 16.06 -9.89 5.75
N ASP A 256 16.02 -10.89 6.63
CA ASP A 256 16.79 -10.91 7.86
C ASP A 256 18.28 -11.21 7.61
N GLU A 257 18.59 -12.17 6.73
CA GLU A 257 19.96 -12.65 6.49
C GLU A 257 20.71 -11.89 5.38
N ALA A 258 19.99 -11.43 4.35
CA ALA A 258 20.57 -10.90 3.12
C ALA A 258 19.83 -9.66 2.62
N GLY A 259 19.40 -8.78 3.54
CA GLY A 259 18.65 -7.57 3.22
C GLY A 259 19.30 -6.71 2.12
N ALA A 260 20.62 -6.53 2.15
CA ALA A 260 21.35 -5.84 1.09
C ALA A 260 21.17 -6.48 -0.30
N GLU A 261 21.29 -7.81 -0.39
CA GLU A 261 21.14 -8.54 -1.64
C GLU A 261 19.69 -8.51 -2.14
N VAL A 262 18.72 -8.64 -1.23
CA VAL A 262 17.29 -8.54 -1.56
C VAL A 262 16.94 -7.13 -2.08
N CYS A 263 17.59 -6.09 -1.55
CA CYS A 263 17.50 -4.74 -2.11
C CYS A 263 18.04 -4.67 -3.55
N CYS A 264 19.23 -5.23 -3.79
CA CYS A 264 19.80 -5.30 -5.14
C CYS A 264 18.91 -6.10 -6.11
N GLU A 265 18.32 -7.22 -5.68
CA GLU A 265 17.37 -8.01 -6.49
C GLU A 265 16.14 -7.18 -6.87
N PHE A 266 15.56 -6.46 -5.91
CA PHE A 266 14.46 -5.54 -6.16
C PHE A 266 14.86 -4.48 -7.20
N LEU A 267 16.00 -3.81 -7.02
CA LEU A 267 16.46 -2.76 -7.93
C LEU A 267 16.74 -3.31 -9.34
N ARG A 268 17.35 -4.48 -9.47
CA ARG A 268 17.59 -5.14 -10.76
C ARG A 268 16.28 -5.52 -11.45
N THR A 269 15.31 -6.05 -10.69
CA THR A 269 14.00 -6.43 -11.22
C THR A 269 13.22 -5.20 -11.71
N GLU A 270 13.31 -4.09 -10.98
CA GLU A 270 12.60 -2.85 -11.29
C GLU A 270 13.29 -2.00 -12.37
N SER A 271 14.59 -2.20 -12.63
CA SER A 271 15.37 -1.37 -13.57
C SER A 271 14.84 -1.42 -15.01
N PRO A 272 14.52 -2.58 -15.60
CA PRO A 272 13.88 -2.61 -16.92
C PRO A 272 12.54 -1.86 -16.95
N TYR A 273 11.77 -1.90 -15.85
CA TYR A 273 10.53 -1.14 -15.77
C TYR A 273 10.79 0.36 -15.71
N TYR A 274 11.82 0.80 -14.97
CA TYR A 274 12.27 2.20 -14.90
C TYR A 274 12.65 2.77 -16.27
N GLU A 275 13.46 2.03 -17.03
CA GLU A 275 13.90 2.45 -18.37
C GLU A 275 12.73 2.70 -19.33
N ASN A 276 11.66 1.92 -19.17
CA ASN A 276 10.44 2.02 -19.96
C ASN A 276 9.44 3.06 -19.43
N LYS A 277 9.68 3.74 -18.30
CA LYS A 277 8.82 4.83 -17.81
C LYS A 277 9.19 6.16 -18.45
N TRP A 278 8.19 7.04 -18.54
CA TRP A 278 8.33 8.44 -18.95
C TRP A 278 7.48 9.36 -18.07
N GLY A 279 7.75 10.67 -18.14
CA GLY A 279 7.01 11.69 -17.40
C GLY A 279 7.07 11.51 -15.89
N LEU A 280 6.00 11.85 -15.18
CA LEU A 280 5.93 11.82 -13.71
C LEU A 280 6.30 10.46 -13.11
N ARG A 281 5.87 9.37 -13.74
CA ARG A 281 6.19 8.01 -13.26
C ARG A 281 7.68 7.70 -13.32
N ARG A 282 8.40 8.24 -14.32
CA ARG A 282 9.86 8.11 -14.37
C ARG A 282 10.48 8.92 -13.24
N MET A 283 10.04 10.16 -13.06
CA MET A 283 10.57 11.07 -12.04
C MET A 283 10.37 10.52 -10.62
N GLU A 284 9.17 10.04 -10.30
CA GLU A 284 8.87 9.37 -9.03
C GLU A 284 9.80 8.16 -8.82
N LYS A 285 9.95 7.31 -9.85
CA LYS A 285 10.79 6.12 -9.78
C LYS A 285 12.28 6.44 -9.66
N THR A 286 12.74 7.54 -10.28
CA THR A 286 14.10 8.09 -10.11
C THR A 286 14.36 8.38 -8.62
N ILE A 287 13.42 9.07 -7.96
CA ILE A 287 13.55 9.39 -6.53
C ILE A 287 13.49 8.11 -5.68
N GLN A 288 12.58 7.19 -5.99
CA GLN A 288 12.50 5.90 -5.28
C GLN A 288 13.84 5.15 -5.34
N PHE A 289 14.43 4.98 -6.53
CA PHE A 289 15.71 4.29 -6.71
C PHE A 289 16.85 4.97 -5.97
N ALA A 290 16.97 6.29 -6.09
CA ALA A 290 18.00 7.06 -5.40
C ALA A 290 17.90 6.92 -3.87
N ARG A 291 16.67 6.94 -3.33
CA ARG A 291 16.40 6.69 -1.92
C ARG A 291 16.73 5.24 -1.53
N SER A 292 16.31 4.25 -2.32
CA SER A 292 16.60 2.83 -2.05
C SER A 292 18.11 2.55 -1.99
N VAL A 293 18.90 3.13 -2.89
CA VAL A 293 20.37 2.99 -2.89
C VAL A 293 20.97 3.55 -1.60
N LYS A 294 20.65 4.81 -1.26
CA LYS A 294 21.17 5.45 -0.05
C LYS A 294 20.71 4.72 1.22
N HIS A 295 19.45 4.31 1.25
CA HIS A 295 18.90 3.54 2.35
C HIS A 295 19.61 2.20 2.53
N CYS A 296 19.85 1.44 1.46
CA CYS A 296 20.55 0.16 1.53
C CYS A 296 21.95 0.31 2.14
N ARG A 297 22.71 1.31 1.70
CA ARG A 297 24.05 1.60 2.23
C ARG A 297 24.06 1.93 3.72
N VAL A 298 22.99 2.57 4.22
CA VAL A 298 22.87 2.94 5.64
C VAL A 298 22.31 1.79 6.49
N ALA A 299 21.17 1.24 6.09
CA ALA A 299 20.42 0.25 6.87
C ALA A 299 21.07 -1.14 6.85
N CYS A 300 21.76 -1.49 5.76
CA CYS A 300 22.40 -2.79 5.56
C CYS A 300 23.93 -2.67 5.48
N ALA A 301 24.52 -1.68 6.14
CA ALA A 301 25.95 -1.38 6.07
C ALA A 301 26.85 -2.59 6.44
N ASP A 302 26.38 -3.43 7.36
CA ASP A 302 27.05 -4.65 7.79
C ASP A 302 26.94 -5.82 6.79
N GLN A 303 26.10 -5.69 5.77
CA GLN A 303 25.86 -6.68 4.71
C GLN A 303 26.41 -6.23 3.35
N MET A 304 27.18 -5.14 3.30
CA MET A 304 27.75 -4.60 2.06
C MET A 304 28.92 -5.46 1.55
N THR A 305 28.66 -6.24 0.51
CA THR A 305 29.69 -6.92 -0.28
C THR A 305 30.13 -6.05 -1.46
N GLU A 306 31.25 -6.41 -2.11
CA GLU A 306 31.72 -5.71 -3.32
C GLU A 306 30.68 -5.76 -4.45
N ASP A 307 30.03 -6.92 -4.65
CA ASP A 307 28.99 -7.10 -5.67
C ASP A 307 27.73 -6.26 -5.38
N VAL A 308 27.35 -6.16 -4.11
CA VAL A 308 26.23 -5.31 -3.67
C VAL A 308 26.56 -3.85 -3.94
N ASP A 309 27.71 -3.36 -3.48
CA ASP A 309 28.07 -1.94 -3.66
C ASP A 309 28.25 -1.57 -5.14
N ALA A 310 28.82 -2.48 -5.95
CA ALA A 310 28.89 -2.32 -7.40
C ALA A 310 27.49 -2.14 -8.01
N THR A 311 26.53 -2.99 -7.63
CA THR A 311 25.14 -2.90 -8.13
C THR A 311 24.47 -1.60 -7.69
N LEU A 312 24.63 -1.21 -6.43
CA LEU A 312 24.07 0.06 -5.92
C LEU A 312 24.67 1.26 -6.67
N THR A 313 25.95 1.21 -6.98
CA THR A 313 26.66 2.23 -7.77
C THR A 313 26.15 2.29 -9.22
N GLU A 314 25.90 1.14 -9.85
CA GLU A 314 25.29 1.09 -11.19
C GLU A 314 23.90 1.74 -11.22
N ILE A 315 23.05 1.44 -10.23
CA ILE A 315 21.71 2.05 -10.11
C ILE A 315 21.80 3.55 -9.84
N GLU A 316 22.72 3.99 -9.00
CA GLU A 316 22.97 5.41 -8.74
C GLU A 316 23.37 6.16 -10.02
N GLN A 317 24.28 5.58 -10.81
CA GLN A 317 24.68 6.12 -12.11
C GLN A 317 23.53 6.14 -13.12
N LEU A 318 22.66 5.12 -13.11
CA LEU A 318 21.48 5.03 -13.97
C LEU A 318 20.49 6.19 -13.73
N VAL A 319 20.29 6.59 -12.47
CA VAL A 319 19.30 7.61 -12.11
C VAL A 319 19.87 9.02 -12.01
N ALA A 320 21.19 9.17 -11.90
CA ALA A 320 21.87 10.47 -11.75
C ALA A 320 21.51 11.51 -12.84
N PRO A 321 21.43 11.17 -14.15
CA PRO A 321 21.05 12.15 -15.17
C PRO A 321 19.63 12.70 -15.00
N ASP A 322 18.70 11.86 -14.52
CA ASP A 322 17.32 12.28 -14.28
C ASP A 322 17.23 13.14 -12.99
N LEU A 323 17.99 12.82 -11.95
CA LEU A 323 18.10 13.67 -10.75
C LEU A 323 18.66 15.07 -11.08
N GLU A 324 19.72 15.12 -11.89
CA GLU A 324 20.33 16.38 -12.35
C GLU A 324 19.33 17.20 -13.18
N LYS A 325 18.66 16.56 -14.15
CA LYS A 325 17.63 17.19 -14.97
C LYS A 325 16.46 17.72 -14.12
N LEU A 326 16.09 17.00 -13.07
CA LEU A 326 15.06 17.43 -12.14
C LEU A 326 15.57 18.50 -11.19
N ASN A 327 16.88 18.69 -11.01
CA ASN A 327 17.45 19.53 -9.96
C ASN A 327 16.90 19.11 -8.57
N VAL A 328 16.90 17.80 -8.30
CA VAL A 328 16.45 17.22 -7.02
C VAL A 328 17.62 16.51 -6.36
N VAL A 329 17.78 16.74 -5.06
CA VAL A 329 18.78 16.06 -4.23
C VAL A 329 18.06 15.13 -3.28
N VAL A 330 18.51 13.87 -3.22
CA VAL A 330 18.16 12.95 -2.14
C VAL A 330 19.30 12.98 -1.12
N PRO A 331 19.09 13.51 0.09
CA PRO A 331 20.14 13.63 1.08
C PRO A 331 20.51 12.26 1.68
N ASP A 332 21.72 12.15 2.24
CA ASP A 332 22.24 10.90 2.81
C ASP A 332 21.48 10.45 4.07
N ASP A 333 20.91 11.40 4.81
CA ASP A 333 20.03 11.13 5.95
C ASP A 333 18.59 10.74 5.54
N LEU A 334 18.33 10.66 4.23
CA LEU A 334 17.04 10.34 3.62
C LEU A 334 15.91 11.30 4.00
N SER A 335 16.22 12.48 4.53
CA SER A 335 15.21 13.51 4.76
C SER A 335 14.47 13.89 3.46
N PHE A 336 13.20 14.27 3.63
CA PHE A 336 12.40 14.80 2.53
C PHE A 336 12.66 16.30 2.40
N ALA A 337 12.58 16.81 1.17
CA ALA A 337 12.61 18.24 0.90
C ALA A 337 11.38 18.94 1.49
N ASP A 338 11.55 20.22 1.84
CA ASP A 338 10.45 21.08 2.27
C ASP A 338 9.36 21.16 1.19
N ARG A 339 8.11 21.31 1.62
CA ARG A 339 6.98 21.39 0.70
C ARG A 339 7.01 22.69 -0.10
N ASP A 340 7.15 22.57 -1.42
CA ASP A 340 7.02 23.70 -2.35
C ASP A 340 5.60 23.71 -2.95
N THR A 341 4.69 24.44 -2.31
CA THR A 341 3.30 24.52 -2.76
C THR A 341 3.15 25.23 -4.10
N ASP A 342 4.02 26.19 -4.40
CA ASP A 342 3.95 26.98 -5.62
C ASP A 342 4.35 26.12 -6.83
N PHE A 343 5.42 25.32 -6.69
CA PHE A 343 5.79 24.31 -7.68
C PHE A 343 4.64 23.31 -7.91
N LEU A 344 4.09 22.73 -6.84
CA LEU A 344 3.03 21.73 -6.97
C LEU A 344 1.80 22.28 -7.69
N GLN A 345 1.37 23.50 -7.35
CA GLN A 345 0.23 24.15 -8.02
C GLN A 345 0.53 24.44 -9.49
N ALA A 346 1.70 25.01 -9.80
CA ALA A 346 2.10 25.30 -11.17
C ALA A 346 2.16 24.02 -12.03
N GLU A 347 2.68 22.93 -11.48
CA GLU A 347 2.83 21.66 -12.18
C GLU A 347 1.47 20.96 -12.39
N ILE A 348 0.57 21.01 -11.41
CA ILE A 348 -0.81 20.53 -11.58
C ILE A 348 -1.50 21.30 -12.71
N ILE A 349 -1.42 22.64 -12.73
CA ILE A 349 -2.00 23.47 -13.80
C ILE A 349 -1.42 23.06 -15.16
N ARG A 350 -0.09 22.92 -15.26
CA ARG A 350 0.60 22.52 -16.49
C ARG A 350 0.11 21.16 -16.99
N LEU A 351 0.00 20.17 -16.11
CA LEU A 351 -0.46 18.82 -16.45
C LEU A 351 -1.94 18.80 -16.86
N GLU A 352 -2.79 19.59 -16.22
CA GLU A 352 -4.19 19.76 -16.62
C GLU A 352 -4.30 20.39 -18.01
N GLU A 353 -3.48 21.39 -18.33
CA GLU A 353 -3.44 22.02 -19.65
C GLU A 353 -3.00 21.03 -20.73
N GLU A 354 -1.93 20.26 -20.50
CA GLU A 354 -1.50 19.20 -21.42
C GLU A 354 -2.60 18.16 -21.67
N LYS A 355 -3.30 17.76 -20.60
CA LYS A 355 -4.43 16.83 -20.68
C LYS A 355 -5.55 17.42 -21.54
N ARG A 356 -5.95 18.68 -21.31
CA ARG A 356 -6.96 19.38 -22.14
C ARG A 356 -6.55 19.46 -23.60
N GLN A 357 -5.29 19.77 -23.89
CA GLN A 357 -4.78 19.83 -25.26
C GLN A 357 -4.90 18.46 -25.95
N ARG A 358 -4.49 17.37 -25.31
CA ARG A 358 -4.63 16.00 -25.87
C ARG A 358 -6.08 15.64 -26.21
N PHE A 359 -7.04 15.99 -25.33
CA PHE A 359 -8.46 15.76 -25.59
C PHE A 359 -9.00 16.63 -26.74
N SER A 360 -8.55 17.88 -26.87
CA SER A 360 -8.93 18.76 -27.97
C SER A 360 -8.44 18.25 -29.34
N TYR A 361 -7.22 17.70 -29.41
CA TYR A 361 -6.70 17.10 -30.64
C TYR A 361 -7.41 15.78 -30.99
N GLY A 362 -7.68 14.92 -30.01
CA GLY A 362 -8.42 13.67 -30.24
C GLY A 362 -9.84 13.88 -30.78
N SER A 363 -10.52 14.93 -30.30
CA SER A 363 -11.87 15.29 -30.77
C SER A 363 -11.90 15.94 -32.16
N GLN A 364 -10.83 16.61 -32.59
CA GLN A 364 -10.72 17.17 -33.95
C GLN A 364 -10.43 16.09 -35.00
N VAL A 365 -9.61 15.08 -34.67
CA VAL A 365 -9.33 13.96 -35.57
C VAL A 365 -10.59 13.13 -35.85
N PHE A 366 -11.48 12.97 -34.85
CA PHE A 366 -12.76 12.27 -35.04
C PHE A 366 -13.84 13.06 -35.79
N ARG A 367 -13.72 14.40 -35.91
CA ARG A 367 -14.68 15.22 -36.68
C ARG A 367 -14.25 15.49 -38.13
N GLY A 368 -13.01 15.19 -38.50
CA GLY A 368 -12.45 15.45 -39.83
C GLY A 368 -12.35 14.24 -40.78
N GLY A 369 -12.53 13.01 -40.28
CA GLY A 369 -12.37 11.79 -41.08
C GLY A 369 -13.67 11.33 -41.74
N ARG A 370 -13.74 11.39 -43.08
CA ARG A 370 -14.66 10.52 -43.85
C ARG A 370 -14.33 9.07 -43.49
N ALA A 371 -15.37 8.30 -43.20
CA ALA A 371 -15.30 6.86 -43.07
C ALA A 371 -14.85 6.27 -44.41
N ASP A 372 -13.58 5.91 -44.52
CA ASP A 372 -13.04 4.92 -45.45
C ASP A 372 -11.60 4.61 -45.01
N GLY A 373 -11.41 3.49 -44.32
CA GLY A 373 -10.07 3.02 -43.93
C GLY A 373 -10.09 2.25 -42.61
N VAL A 374 -10.02 0.93 -42.73
CA VAL A 374 -9.83 -0.04 -41.64
C VAL A 374 -8.58 0.33 -40.83
N LEU A 375 -8.75 0.56 -39.53
CA LEU A 375 -7.67 0.52 -38.54
C LEU A 375 -8.13 -0.35 -37.37
N ASP A 376 -7.48 -1.50 -37.28
CA ASP A 376 -7.51 -2.41 -36.15
C ASP A 376 -6.95 -1.74 -34.89
N GLY A 377 -7.60 -2.02 -33.76
CA GLY A 377 -6.95 -2.09 -32.45
C GLY A 377 -6.74 -0.77 -31.70
N LEU A 378 -7.75 -0.33 -30.95
CA LEU A 378 -7.67 0.15 -29.54
C LEU A 378 -9.01 0.80 -29.16
N HIS A 379 -9.94 0.00 -28.64
CA HIS A 379 -11.11 0.54 -27.97
C HIS A 379 -10.75 0.88 -26.52
N TYR A 380 -10.47 2.16 -26.27
CA TYR A 380 -10.69 2.72 -24.93
C TYR A 380 -12.20 2.88 -24.75
N ALA A 381 -12.80 2.01 -23.92
CA ALA A 381 -14.17 2.18 -23.48
C ALA A 381 -14.25 3.41 -22.57
N LEU A 382 -15.01 4.43 -22.99
CA LEU A 382 -15.43 5.52 -22.13
C LEU A 382 -16.44 4.98 -21.09
N PRO A 383 -16.29 5.29 -19.79
CA PRO A 383 -17.26 4.84 -18.80
C PRO A 383 -18.51 5.72 -18.88
N GLY A 384 -19.58 5.19 -19.48
CA GLY A 384 -20.85 5.92 -19.53
C GLY A 384 -21.80 5.51 -20.65
N SER A 385 -22.05 4.23 -20.84
CA SER A 385 -23.30 3.70 -21.40
C SER A 385 -23.15 2.20 -21.62
N SER A 386 -24.04 1.41 -21.03
CA SER A 386 -24.67 0.22 -21.64
C SER A 386 -25.47 -0.52 -20.58
N GLN A 387 -26.79 -0.33 -20.61
CA GLN A 387 -27.71 -1.41 -20.28
C GLN A 387 -27.40 -2.57 -21.23
N VAL A 388 -27.04 -3.74 -20.69
CA VAL A 388 -26.99 -4.98 -21.47
C VAL A 388 -28.13 -5.87 -20.98
N TYR A 389 -29.10 -6.08 -21.87
CA TYR A 389 -30.14 -7.09 -21.74
C TYR A 389 -29.50 -8.48 -21.87
N CYS A 390 -29.57 -9.30 -20.82
CA CYS A 390 -29.36 -10.74 -20.95
C CYS A 390 -30.58 -11.37 -21.63
N THR A 391 -30.41 -11.92 -22.83
CA THR A 391 -31.35 -12.87 -23.42
C THR A 391 -30.86 -14.29 -23.18
N HIS A 392 -31.59 -15.04 -22.36
CA HIS A 392 -31.42 -16.49 -22.22
C HIS A 392 -31.83 -17.18 -23.54
N ARG A 393 -30.94 -18.02 -24.08
CA ARG A 393 -31.33 -19.12 -24.97
C ARG A 393 -31.31 -20.41 -24.16
N HIS A 394 -32.48 -20.98 -23.94
CA HIS A 394 -32.63 -22.40 -23.64
C HIS A 394 -32.42 -23.19 -24.93
N SER A 395 -31.53 -24.19 -24.90
CA SER A 395 -31.62 -25.35 -25.77
C SER A 395 -31.86 -26.57 -24.88
N THR A 396 -33.06 -27.11 -24.99
CA THR A 396 -33.46 -28.42 -24.46
C THR A 396 -32.86 -29.54 -25.31
N ALA A 397 -32.49 -30.63 -24.64
CA ALA A 397 -32.76 -31.98 -25.11
C ALA A 397 -33.73 -32.62 -24.11
#